data_AF-V6TFC4-F1
#
_entry.id   AF-V6TFC4-F1
#
_cell.length_a   1.000
_cell.length_b   1.000
_cell.length_c   1.000
_cell.angle_alpha   90.00
_cell.angle_beta   90.00
_cell.angle_gamma   90.00
#
_symmetry.space_group_name_H-M   'P 1'
#
loop_
_entity.id
_entity.type
_entity.pdbx_description
1 polymer ?
#
loop_
_entity_poly.entity_id
_entity_poly.type
_entity_poly.pdbx_seq_one_letter_code
_entity_poly.pdbx_strand_id
1 'polypeptide(L)'
;MGNLCYPHLYVIAESMFTGLIFASLVLQLAAATRPAEKSRSGNACTESGNNTCQTCSGSGSNEICLTCKDSANFLTANRKGCKAACDAEKEIQDPDASPKACKCDGSKGYQLQSDGTCAKAPGNTCTESGNNTCQTCSGSGSNEICLTCKDSANFLTANRKGCKAACDAEKEIQDPDASPKACKCDGSKGYQLQSDGTCAKAPGNTCKESGNNTCQTCSGSGSNEICLTCKDSANFLTANRKGCKAACDAEKEIQDPDASPKACKCDGSKGYQLQNDGTCGKSPAQCNTPNCKACDNPKTDSEICTECNDGNYLTPTKQCTQSCGTIGNYYNGNKACEPCDPSCAACTTTGPAKCTACPPGKMLKYTNDDPNQGGSCVDECKPQSGASGCETCGATIGGTRYCSKCSTSTEVPVNGVCTADNARAPVCSKKDNQGGCATCASGYFRQDNGCYKTDRQPGIQICTLASQGDKCETCANSLPPSAAGVCPSCDSACKTCTSANNANTCSSCVVGYYQVGTKCVRCDTNDPNGNKPITGVRDCVSCAPPAGGDGGSVLCYLMKDGDSTNKSGLSTGAIAGISVAVIVVVGGLVGFLCWWFLCRGKA
;
A
#
# COMPACT_ATOMS: atom_id res chain seq x y z
N MET A 1 -75.07 -14.73 37.14
CA MET A 1 -73.65 -14.89 37.53
C MET A 1 -72.97 -15.51 36.32
N GLY A 2 -72.47 -14.73 35.35
CA GLY A 2 -71.19 -14.02 35.36
C GLY A 2 -70.23 -14.77 34.43
N ASN A 3 -70.27 -14.50 33.11
CA ASN A 3 -69.34 -13.66 32.31
C ASN A 3 -68.04 -14.41 31.92
N LEU A 4 -67.86 -14.86 30.65
CA LEU A 4 -67.43 -14.16 29.42
C LEU A 4 -65.99 -13.61 29.46
N CYS A 5 -65.08 -14.19 28.64
CA CYS A 5 -64.02 -13.56 27.81
C CYS A 5 -63.02 -14.64 27.33
N TYR A 6 -63.02 -15.08 26.06
CA TYR A 6 -62.40 -14.48 24.84
C TYR A 6 -61.04 -15.13 24.46
N PRO A 7 -60.96 -15.98 23.41
CA PRO A 7 -59.71 -16.44 22.82
C PRO A 7 -59.37 -15.53 21.64
N HIS A 8 -58.85 -14.33 21.90
CA HIS A 8 -58.45 -13.41 20.82
C HIS A 8 -57.22 -12.56 21.13
N LEU A 9 -56.57 -12.79 22.28
CA LEU A 9 -55.34 -12.06 22.68
C LEU A 9 -54.04 -12.80 22.32
N TYR A 10 -54.08 -14.11 22.07
CA TYR A 10 -52.84 -14.88 21.86
C TYR A 10 -52.26 -14.71 20.45
N VAL A 11 -53.10 -14.44 19.44
CA VAL A 11 -52.67 -14.25 18.04
C VAL A 11 -52.15 -12.82 17.77
N ILE A 12 -52.48 -11.86 18.64
CA ILE A 12 -52.04 -10.46 18.51
C ILE A 12 -50.65 -10.26 19.16
N ALA A 13 -50.30 -11.07 20.16
CA ALA A 13 -48.99 -10.98 20.82
C ALA A 13 -47.84 -11.52 19.95
N GLU A 14 -48.04 -12.60 19.18
CA GLU A 14 -47.02 -13.12 18.25
C GLU A 14 -46.84 -12.22 17.01
N SER A 15 -47.89 -11.56 16.55
CA SER A 15 -47.81 -10.64 15.40
C SER A 15 -47.18 -9.29 15.76
N MET A 16 -47.33 -8.81 17.01
CA MET A 16 -46.67 -7.59 17.48
C MET A 16 -45.19 -7.78 17.83
N PHE A 17 -44.78 -8.94 18.36
CA PHE A 17 -43.37 -9.22 18.65
C PHE A 17 -42.55 -9.47 17.37
N THR A 18 -43.15 -10.10 16.36
CA THR A 18 -42.48 -10.31 15.06
C THR A 18 -42.35 -9.00 14.28
N GLY A 19 -43.32 -8.08 14.41
CA GLY A 19 -43.26 -6.73 13.82
C GLY A 19 -42.21 -5.80 14.44
N LEU A 20 -42.00 -5.87 15.76
CA LEU A 20 -40.96 -5.08 16.45
C LEU A 20 -39.53 -5.55 16.15
N ILE A 21 -39.32 -6.86 15.97
CA ILE A 21 -38.02 -7.41 15.57
C ILE A 21 -37.72 -7.08 14.10
N PHE A 22 -38.71 -7.14 13.20
CA PHE A 22 -38.54 -6.73 11.81
C PHE A 22 -38.33 -5.21 11.66
N ALA A 23 -39.00 -4.37 12.45
CA ALA A 23 -38.77 -2.93 12.43
C ALA A 23 -37.38 -2.55 12.95
N SER A 24 -36.87 -3.21 14.00
CA SER A 24 -35.49 -3.00 14.47
C SER A 24 -34.44 -3.53 13.50
N LEU A 25 -34.70 -4.64 12.80
CA LEU A 25 -33.79 -5.18 11.78
C LEU A 25 -33.78 -4.29 10.52
N VAL A 26 -34.92 -3.74 10.10
CA VAL A 26 -35.00 -2.79 8.97
C VAL A 26 -34.36 -1.43 9.32
N LEU A 27 -34.47 -0.96 10.57
CA LEU A 27 -33.78 0.26 11.01
C LEU A 27 -32.28 0.07 11.18
N GLN A 28 -31.81 -1.16 11.49
CA GLN A 28 -30.38 -1.50 11.51
C GLN A 28 -29.81 -1.74 10.10
N LEU A 29 -30.59 -2.28 9.15
CA LEU A 29 -30.17 -2.41 7.74
C LEU A 29 -30.22 -1.08 6.98
N ALA A 30 -31.13 -0.15 7.31
CA ALA A 30 -31.15 1.20 6.72
C ALA A 30 -29.95 2.06 7.14
N ALA A 31 -29.26 1.71 8.24
CA ALA A 31 -27.99 2.33 8.63
C ALA A 31 -26.77 1.72 7.92
N ALA A 32 -26.91 0.55 7.27
CA ALA A 32 -25.82 -0.21 6.64
C ALA A 32 -25.78 -0.09 5.11
N THR A 33 -26.77 0.54 4.46
CA THR A 33 -26.74 0.87 3.03
C THR A 33 -26.78 2.39 2.81
N ARG A 34 -25.89 3.12 3.48
CA ARG A 34 -25.39 4.38 2.91
C ARG A 34 -24.19 4.01 2.03
N PRO A 35 -24.09 4.50 0.78
CA PRO A 35 -22.85 4.34 0.04
C PRO A 35 -21.72 4.93 0.90
N ALA A 36 -20.71 4.12 1.20
CA ALA A 36 -19.48 4.60 1.78
C ALA A 36 -18.83 5.52 0.73
N GLU A 37 -19.08 6.82 0.84
CA GLU A 37 -18.17 7.80 0.26
C GLU A 37 -16.79 7.54 0.85
N LYS A 38 -15.90 7.15 -0.05
CA LYS A 38 -14.47 6.95 0.17
C LYS A 38 -13.90 8.25 0.75
N SER A 39 -13.81 8.35 2.08
CA SER A 39 -13.07 9.43 2.74
C SER A 39 -11.58 9.25 2.44
N ARG A 40 -11.14 9.93 1.39
CA ARG A 40 -9.75 10.07 0.99
C ARG A 40 -9.11 11.07 1.95
N SER A 41 -8.05 10.65 2.66
CA SER A 41 -7.22 11.50 3.52
C SER A 41 -6.98 12.88 2.88
N GLY A 42 -7.57 13.93 3.45
CA GLY A 42 -7.42 15.30 2.97
C GLY A 42 -6.10 15.88 3.48
N ASN A 43 -5.21 16.26 2.57
CA ASN A 43 -3.99 16.98 2.91
C ASN A 43 -4.33 18.46 3.18
N ALA A 44 -3.55 19.14 4.02
CA ALA A 44 -3.64 20.59 4.19
C ALA A 44 -3.28 21.29 2.87
N CYS A 45 -4.06 22.30 2.48
CA CYS A 45 -3.89 23.00 1.20
C CYS A 45 -2.56 23.77 1.16
N THR A 46 -1.82 23.66 0.06
CA THR A 46 -0.39 24.06 -0.02
C THR A 46 -0.12 25.37 -0.77
N GLU A 47 -1.11 25.96 -1.45
CA GLU A 47 -0.95 27.23 -2.19
C GLU A 47 -1.69 28.45 -1.60
N SER A 48 -1.06 29.62 -1.72
CA SER A 48 -1.51 30.95 -1.27
C SER A 48 -2.78 31.50 -1.97
N GLY A 49 -3.46 30.70 -2.81
CA GLY A 49 -4.69 31.05 -3.53
C GLY A 49 -5.97 30.47 -2.92
N ASN A 50 -5.86 29.59 -1.92
CA ASN A 50 -6.99 28.88 -1.32
C ASN A 50 -7.12 29.12 0.18
N ASN A 51 -7.32 30.37 0.57
CA ASN A 51 -7.41 30.72 1.98
C ASN A 51 -8.74 30.29 2.62
N THR A 52 -9.72 29.85 1.82
CA THR A 52 -11.08 29.52 2.25
C THR A 52 -11.35 28.03 2.41
N CYS A 53 -10.47 27.13 1.95
CA CYS A 53 -10.62 25.68 2.11
C CYS A 53 -9.84 25.11 3.29
N GLN A 54 -10.42 24.07 3.90
CA GLN A 54 -9.88 23.36 5.05
C GLN A 54 -9.12 22.10 4.64
N THR A 55 -9.62 21.37 3.64
CA THR A 55 -8.94 20.19 3.09
C THR A 55 -8.92 20.24 1.57
N CYS A 56 -7.84 19.74 0.98
CA CYS A 56 -7.65 19.71 -0.46
C CYS A 56 -7.15 18.34 -0.95
N SER A 57 -7.35 18.07 -2.24
CA SER A 57 -6.77 16.94 -2.98
C SER A 57 -5.90 17.44 -4.12
N GLY A 58 -4.72 16.86 -4.28
CA GLY A 58 -3.74 17.27 -5.30
C GLY A 58 -2.63 18.15 -4.72
N SER A 59 -1.77 18.70 -5.58
CA SER A 59 -0.69 19.61 -5.21
C SER A 59 -0.44 20.62 -6.35
N GLY A 60 -0.06 21.86 -6.01
CA GLY A 60 0.16 22.94 -6.97
C GLY A 60 -1.13 23.49 -7.61
N SER A 61 -1.05 24.05 -8.81
CA SER A 61 -2.18 24.66 -9.56
C SER A 61 -3.37 23.72 -9.84
N ASN A 62 -3.18 22.41 -9.68
CA ASN A 62 -4.19 21.37 -9.84
C ASN A 62 -4.89 20.97 -8.53
N GLU A 63 -4.60 21.64 -7.42
CA GLU A 63 -5.23 21.42 -6.11
C GLU A 63 -6.75 21.66 -6.18
N ILE A 64 -7.55 20.75 -5.60
CA ILE A 64 -9.01 20.79 -5.57
C ILE A 64 -9.47 20.85 -4.12
N CYS A 65 -10.36 21.78 -3.81
CA CYS A 65 -10.97 21.96 -2.50
C CYS A 65 -12.02 20.89 -2.20
N LEU A 66 -11.83 20.17 -1.09
CA LEU A 66 -12.73 19.12 -0.63
C LEU A 66 -13.70 19.63 0.45
N THR A 67 -13.23 20.49 1.36
CA THR A 67 -14.05 21.11 2.41
C THR A 67 -13.70 22.57 2.63
N CYS A 68 -14.67 23.36 3.10
CA CYS A 68 -14.52 24.77 3.43
C CYS A 68 -14.10 24.96 4.91
N LYS A 69 -13.32 26.00 5.21
CA LYS A 69 -13.00 26.38 6.60
C LYS A 69 -14.24 26.80 7.38
N ASP A 70 -15.16 27.48 6.71
CA ASP A 70 -16.49 27.75 7.23
C ASP A 70 -17.47 26.76 6.61
N SER A 71 -18.04 25.89 7.45
CA SER A 71 -19.02 24.89 7.06
C SER A 71 -20.34 25.45 6.52
N ALA A 72 -20.59 26.76 6.68
CA ALA A 72 -21.74 27.44 6.08
C ALA A 72 -21.54 27.76 4.59
N ASN A 73 -20.29 27.78 4.11
CA ASN A 73 -19.95 28.13 2.73
C ASN A 73 -20.11 26.95 1.76
N PHE A 74 -20.37 27.27 0.50
CA PHE A 74 -20.46 26.35 -0.62
C PHE A 74 -19.11 26.24 -1.34
N LEU A 75 -18.75 25.05 -1.80
CA LEU A 75 -17.67 24.87 -2.76
C LEU A 75 -18.01 25.58 -4.08
N THR A 76 -17.03 26.27 -4.67
CA THR A 76 -17.19 26.90 -5.99
C THR A 76 -17.41 25.86 -7.08
N ALA A 77 -18.03 26.25 -8.20
CA ALA A 77 -18.36 25.32 -9.30
C ALA A 77 -17.12 24.62 -9.91
N ASN A 78 -15.96 25.28 -9.90
CA ASN A 78 -14.67 24.69 -10.31
C ASN A 78 -13.94 23.92 -9.20
N ARG A 79 -14.52 23.82 -8.00
CA ARG A 79 -13.94 23.19 -6.80
C ARG A 79 -12.55 23.73 -6.42
N LYS A 80 -12.23 24.99 -6.77
CA LYS A 80 -10.95 25.63 -6.41
C LYS A 80 -11.00 26.48 -5.13
N GLY A 81 -12.19 26.72 -4.57
CA GLY A 81 -12.36 27.51 -3.34
C GLY A 81 -13.76 27.39 -2.73
N CYS A 82 -14.05 28.24 -1.75
CA CYS A 82 -15.34 28.32 -1.07
C CYS A 82 -15.94 29.73 -1.12
N LYS A 83 -17.28 29.82 -1.19
CA LYS A 83 -18.05 31.08 -1.19
C LYS A 83 -19.35 30.98 -0.40
N ALA A 84 -19.86 32.11 0.08
CA ALA A 84 -21.04 32.15 0.97
C ALA A 84 -22.36 31.71 0.31
N ALA A 85 -22.51 31.90 -1.01
CA ALA A 85 -23.71 31.51 -1.76
C ALA A 85 -23.39 31.27 -3.24
N CYS A 86 -24.23 30.46 -3.90
CA CYS A 86 -24.20 30.30 -5.37
C CYS A 86 -24.77 31.54 -6.06
N ASP A 87 -24.21 31.90 -7.22
CA ASP A 87 -24.69 33.03 -8.02
C ASP A 87 -26.04 32.65 -8.63
N ALA A 88 -27.14 33.29 -8.19
CA ALA A 88 -28.50 32.93 -8.58
C ALA A 88 -28.80 33.09 -10.08
N GLU A 89 -27.97 33.84 -10.81
CA GLU A 89 -28.11 33.99 -12.26
C GLU A 89 -27.44 32.85 -13.03
N LYS A 90 -26.27 32.38 -12.57
CA LYS A 90 -25.34 31.54 -13.36
C LYS A 90 -25.14 30.14 -12.78
N GLU A 91 -25.49 29.95 -11.51
CA GLU A 91 -25.21 28.75 -10.73
C GLU A 91 -26.42 28.32 -9.90
N ILE A 92 -26.47 27.03 -9.59
CA ILE A 92 -27.43 26.43 -8.67
C ILE A 92 -26.69 25.66 -7.59
N GLN A 93 -27.32 25.49 -6.43
CA GLN A 93 -26.83 24.57 -5.41
C GLN A 93 -26.91 23.15 -5.97
N ASP A 94 -25.85 22.38 -5.80
CA ASP A 94 -25.83 20.98 -6.19
C ASP A 94 -26.54 20.15 -5.11
N PRO A 95 -27.78 19.66 -5.35
CA PRO A 95 -28.59 19.00 -4.32
C PRO A 95 -27.96 17.67 -3.86
N ASP A 96 -27.10 17.09 -4.69
CA ASP A 96 -26.46 15.79 -4.46
C ASP A 96 -25.05 15.92 -3.87
N ALA A 97 -24.55 17.15 -3.66
CA ALA A 97 -23.19 17.37 -3.16
C ALA A 97 -23.10 17.41 -1.63
N SER A 98 -22.22 16.58 -1.08
CA SER A 98 -21.76 16.61 0.32
C SER A 98 -20.23 16.77 0.35
N PRO A 99 -19.66 17.87 0.89
CA PRO A 99 -20.33 19.05 1.43
C PRO A 99 -20.98 19.93 0.35
N LYS A 100 -21.77 20.92 0.77
CA LYS A 100 -22.53 21.84 -0.10
C LYS A 100 -21.63 22.43 -1.20
N ALA A 101 -22.08 22.34 -2.44
CA ALA A 101 -21.35 22.86 -3.60
C ALA A 101 -22.28 23.63 -4.54
N CYS A 102 -21.71 24.53 -5.34
CA CYS A 102 -22.38 25.15 -6.46
C CYS A 102 -22.06 24.39 -7.76
N LYS A 103 -22.99 24.39 -8.72
CA LYS A 103 -22.76 23.95 -10.11
C LYS A 103 -23.33 24.98 -11.08
N CYS A 104 -22.79 25.07 -12.30
CA CYS A 104 -23.32 25.98 -13.30
C CYS A 104 -24.77 25.60 -13.68
N ASP A 105 -25.63 26.61 -13.85
CA ASP A 105 -27.02 26.43 -14.22
C ASP A 105 -27.14 26.10 -15.72
N GLY A 106 -27.05 24.80 -16.01
CA GLY A 106 -27.19 24.27 -17.37
C GLY A 106 -28.57 24.54 -17.98
N SER A 107 -29.62 24.72 -17.16
CA SER A 107 -30.96 25.03 -17.65
C SER A 107 -31.06 26.43 -18.26
N LYS A 108 -30.19 27.34 -17.82
CA LYS A 108 -30.04 28.71 -18.35
C LYS A 108 -28.89 28.84 -19.35
N GLY A 109 -28.28 27.72 -19.75
CA GLY A 109 -27.20 27.66 -20.74
C GLY A 109 -25.81 28.05 -20.22
N TYR A 110 -25.59 28.07 -18.91
CA TYR A 110 -24.27 28.31 -18.32
C TYR A 110 -23.49 27.01 -18.20
N GLN A 111 -22.24 27.03 -18.64
CA GLN A 111 -21.30 25.91 -18.51
C GLN A 111 -20.01 26.36 -17.86
N LEU A 112 -19.33 25.43 -17.19
CA LEU A 112 -18.05 25.68 -16.55
C LEU A 112 -16.99 25.84 -17.64
N GLN A 113 -16.38 27.02 -17.69
CA GLN A 113 -15.33 27.35 -18.65
C GLN A 113 -13.96 26.90 -18.16
N SER A 114 -12.98 26.88 -19.07
CA SER A 114 -11.58 26.55 -18.76
C SER A 114 -10.92 27.52 -17.78
N ASP A 115 -11.44 28.73 -17.62
CA ASP A 115 -11.01 29.71 -16.62
C ASP A 115 -11.65 29.50 -15.23
N GLY A 116 -12.52 28.50 -15.10
CA GLY A 116 -13.20 28.15 -13.86
C GLY A 116 -14.46 28.97 -13.55
N THR A 117 -14.92 29.82 -14.47
CA THR A 117 -16.16 30.59 -14.33
C THR A 117 -17.35 29.91 -15.01
N CYS A 118 -18.56 30.17 -14.52
CA CYS A 118 -19.79 29.79 -15.22
C CYS A 118 -20.18 30.91 -16.20
N ALA A 119 -20.01 30.66 -17.49
CA ALA A 119 -20.42 31.56 -18.56
C ALA A 119 -21.31 30.83 -19.57
N LYS A 120 -22.17 31.59 -20.26
CA LYS A 120 -22.85 31.09 -21.46
C LYS A 120 -21.78 30.90 -22.54
N ALA A 121 -21.76 29.75 -23.20
CA ALA A 121 -20.74 29.43 -24.20
C ALA A 121 -20.61 30.56 -25.25
N PRO A 122 -19.40 30.92 -25.69
CA PRO A 122 -19.21 31.94 -26.71
C PRO A 122 -19.83 31.52 -28.05
N GLY A 123 -20.85 32.26 -28.49
CA GLY A 123 -21.30 32.38 -29.89
C GLY A 123 -21.74 31.09 -30.59
N ASN A 124 -22.88 30.51 -30.21
CA ASN A 124 -23.52 29.39 -30.91
C ASN A 124 -24.23 29.79 -32.23
N THR A 125 -23.55 30.49 -33.14
CA THR A 125 -24.05 30.69 -34.52
C THR A 125 -23.28 29.80 -35.47
N CYS A 126 -23.99 28.88 -36.13
CA CYS A 126 -23.38 27.91 -37.04
C CYS A 126 -22.74 28.64 -38.23
N THR A 127 -21.48 28.35 -38.56
CA THR A 127 -20.62 29.24 -39.38
C THR A 127 -20.32 28.75 -40.80
N GLU A 128 -20.78 27.57 -41.23
CA GLU A 128 -20.59 27.10 -42.62
C GLU A 128 -21.86 26.58 -43.30
N SER A 129 -21.85 26.68 -44.63
CA SER A 129 -22.94 26.60 -45.63
C SER A 129 -23.69 25.25 -45.74
N GLY A 130 -23.71 24.41 -44.69
CA GLY A 130 -24.25 23.04 -44.73
C GLY A 130 -25.44 22.74 -43.80
N ASN A 131 -25.76 23.56 -42.80
CA ASN A 131 -26.86 23.27 -41.86
C ASN A 131 -27.85 24.41 -41.65
N ASN A 132 -28.43 24.95 -42.73
CA ASN A 132 -29.45 26.00 -42.64
C ASN A 132 -30.65 25.70 -41.69
N THR A 133 -30.82 24.45 -41.26
CA THR A 133 -31.83 23.97 -40.31
C THR A 133 -31.44 24.06 -38.81
N CYS A 134 -30.17 24.28 -38.47
CA CYS A 134 -29.69 24.27 -37.07
C CYS A 134 -29.68 25.67 -36.45
N GLN A 135 -30.14 25.78 -35.21
CA GLN A 135 -30.18 27.05 -34.46
C GLN A 135 -28.93 27.23 -33.62
N THR A 136 -28.45 26.16 -33.00
CA THR A 136 -27.20 26.15 -32.22
C THR A 136 -26.36 24.94 -32.58
N CYS A 137 -25.05 25.14 -32.60
CA CYS A 137 -24.07 24.12 -32.97
C CYS A 137 -22.91 24.07 -31.99
N SER A 138 -22.19 22.94 -31.95
CA SER A 138 -20.93 22.74 -31.24
C SER A 138 -19.82 22.36 -32.23
N GLY A 139 -18.61 22.88 -32.03
CA GLY A 139 -17.48 22.67 -32.93
C GLY A 139 -17.38 23.72 -34.04
N SER A 140 -16.48 23.51 -35.00
CA SER A 140 -16.28 24.42 -36.15
C SER A 140 -15.87 23.61 -37.39
N GLY A 141 -16.23 24.09 -38.59
CA GLY A 141 -15.94 23.44 -39.88
C GLY A 141 -16.76 22.15 -40.12
N SER A 142 -16.22 21.20 -40.87
CA SER A 142 -16.87 19.91 -41.21
C SER A 142 -17.23 19.03 -40.00
N ASN A 143 -16.66 19.32 -38.83
CA ASN A 143 -16.91 18.62 -37.58
C ASN A 143 -18.01 19.25 -36.72
N GLU A 144 -18.66 20.32 -37.20
CA GLU A 144 -19.77 20.98 -36.51
C GLU A 144 -20.93 19.99 -36.24
N ILE A 145 -21.48 20.03 -35.03
CA ILE A 145 -22.58 19.19 -34.54
C ILE A 145 -23.76 20.07 -34.18
N CYS A 146 -24.95 19.73 -34.66
CA CYS A 146 -26.21 20.43 -34.40
C CYS A 146 -26.74 20.07 -33.02
N LEU A 147 -26.90 21.08 -32.15
CA LEU A 147 -27.42 20.92 -30.79
C LEU A 147 -28.92 21.18 -30.72
N THR A 148 -29.41 22.17 -31.47
CA THR A 148 -30.84 22.50 -31.57
C THR A 148 -31.25 22.86 -32.99
N CYS A 149 -32.53 22.64 -33.29
CA CYS A 149 -33.14 22.97 -34.57
C CYS A 149 -33.76 24.37 -34.57
N LYS A 150 -33.72 25.08 -35.70
CA LYS A 150 -34.41 26.37 -35.87
C LYS A 150 -35.92 26.26 -35.71
N ASP A 151 -36.47 25.14 -36.16
CA ASP A 151 -37.84 24.74 -35.86
C ASP A 151 -37.81 23.67 -34.76
N SER A 152 -38.39 23.99 -33.61
CA SER A 152 -38.44 23.12 -32.44
C SER A 152 -39.34 21.88 -32.63
N ALA A 153 -40.14 21.84 -33.70
CA ALA A 153 -40.89 20.65 -34.10
C ALA A 153 -40.01 19.59 -34.78
N ASN A 154 -38.85 19.98 -35.33
CA ASN A 154 -37.96 19.09 -36.05
C ASN A 154 -37.10 18.23 -35.11
N PHE A 155 -36.71 17.06 -35.61
CA PHE A 155 -35.80 16.13 -34.96
C PHE A 155 -34.36 16.36 -35.44
N LEU A 156 -33.40 16.23 -34.54
CA LEU A 156 -32.00 16.09 -34.91
C LEU A 156 -31.82 14.81 -35.75
N THR A 157 -31.08 14.92 -36.84
CA THR A 157 -30.66 13.79 -37.68
C THR A 157 -29.81 12.78 -36.89
N ALA A 158 -29.79 11.51 -37.33
CA ALA A 158 -29.08 10.44 -36.62
C ALA A 158 -27.56 10.67 -36.48
N ASN A 159 -26.94 11.39 -37.42
CA ASN A 159 -25.53 11.81 -37.36
C ASN A 159 -25.31 13.15 -36.63
N ARG A 160 -26.38 13.77 -36.11
CA ARG A 160 -26.36 15.08 -35.43
C ARG A 160 -25.77 16.21 -36.27
N LYS A 161 -25.80 16.13 -37.61
CA LYS A 161 -25.27 17.18 -38.51
C LYS A 161 -26.32 18.19 -38.98
N GLY A 162 -27.60 17.86 -38.83
CA GLY A 162 -28.73 18.71 -39.26
C GLY A 162 -30.05 18.37 -38.57
N CYS A 163 -31.14 18.99 -39.00
CA CYS A 163 -32.50 18.74 -38.50
C CYS A 163 -33.45 18.33 -39.61
N LYS A 164 -34.45 17.49 -39.29
CA LYS A 164 -35.49 17.04 -40.22
C LYS A 164 -36.85 16.91 -39.55
N ALA A 165 -37.91 17.00 -40.32
CA ALA A 165 -39.29 17.00 -39.81
C ALA A 165 -39.72 15.68 -39.15
N ALA A 166 -39.18 14.54 -39.58
CA ALA A 166 -39.49 13.23 -39.02
C ALA A 166 -38.33 12.23 -39.22
N CYS A 167 -38.28 11.20 -38.37
CA CYS A 167 -37.39 10.05 -38.55
C CYS A 167 -37.90 9.14 -39.67
N ASP A 168 -36.98 8.56 -40.44
CA ASP A 168 -37.32 7.62 -41.52
C ASP A 168 -37.87 6.33 -40.88
N ALA A 169 -39.16 6.03 -41.06
CA ALA A 169 -39.82 4.91 -40.39
C ALA A 169 -39.28 3.52 -40.79
N GLU A 170 -38.55 3.42 -41.91
CA GLU A 170 -37.93 2.17 -42.34
C GLU A 170 -36.57 1.95 -41.66
N LYS A 171 -35.77 3.01 -41.50
CA LYS A 171 -34.33 2.92 -41.16
C LYS A 171 -33.97 3.53 -39.81
N GLU A 172 -34.84 4.35 -39.25
CA GLU A 172 -34.61 5.13 -38.04
C GLU A 172 -35.81 5.07 -37.08
N ILE A 173 -35.53 5.33 -35.82
CA ILE A 173 -36.53 5.49 -34.75
C ILE A 173 -36.29 6.82 -34.03
N GLN A 174 -37.34 7.37 -33.42
CA GLN A 174 -37.19 8.48 -32.49
C GLN A 174 -36.39 8.00 -31.28
N ASP A 175 -35.42 8.78 -30.85
CA ASP A 175 -34.67 8.50 -29.65
C ASP A 175 -35.48 8.96 -28.43
N PRO A 176 -36.08 8.04 -27.65
CA PRO A 176 -36.99 8.40 -26.56
C PRO A 176 -36.29 9.15 -25.43
N ASP A 177 -34.96 9.01 -25.33
CA ASP A 177 -34.14 9.58 -24.27
C ASP A 177 -33.45 10.90 -24.68
N ALA A 178 -33.66 11.37 -25.91
CA ALA A 178 -33.01 12.58 -26.43
C ALA A 178 -33.81 13.86 -26.15
N SER A 179 -33.12 14.86 -25.58
CA SER A 179 -33.60 16.25 -25.47
C SER A 179 -32.54 17.20 -26.05
N PRO A 180 -32.83 17.95 -27.13
CA PRO A 180 -34.07 17.98 -27.90
C PRO A 180 -34.28 16.71 -28.74
N LYS A 181 -35.49 16.57 -29.31
CA LYS A 181 -35.93 15.40 -30.09
C LYS A 181 -34.88 15.02 -31.15
N ALA A 182 -34.51 13.74 -31.22
CA ALA A 182 -33.53 13.23 -32.17
C ALA A 182 -33.97 11.91 -32.79
N CYS A 183 -33.42 11.59 -33.95
CA CYS A 183 -33.53 10.27 -34.58
C CYS A 183 -32.29 9.43 -34.28
N LYS A 184 -32.44 8.11 -34.24
CA LYS A 184 -31.35 7.13 -34.21
C LYS A 184 -31.63 6.00 -35.20
N CYS A 185 -30.60 5.32 -35.71
CA CYS A 185 -30.81 4.19 -36.62
C CYS A 185 -31.55 3.04 -35.91
N ASP A 186 -32.47 2.37 -36.61
CA ASP A 186 -33.22 1.23 -36.10
C ASP A 186 -32.35 -0.03 -36.07
N GLY A 187 -31.59 -0.17 -34.97
CA GLY A 187 -30.74 -1.33 -34.74
C GLY A 187 -31.51 -2.66 -34.71
N SER A 188 -32.81 -2.63 -34.35
CA SER A 188 -33.68 -3.81 -34.31
C SER A 188 -33.94 -4.38 -35.71
N LYS A 189 -33.90 -3.52 -36.74
CA LYS A 189 -34.01 -3.89 -38.15
C LYS A 189 -32.66 -4.00 -38.87
N GLY A 190 -31.56 -3.94 -38.10
CA GLY A 190 -30.19 -4.11 -38.60
C GLY A 190 -29.58 -2.87 -39.26
N TYR A 191 -30.15 -1.68 -39.05
CA TYR A 191 -29.59 -0.43 -39.57
C TYR A 191 -28.58 0.16 -38.58
N GLN A 192 -27.42 0.56 -39.08
CA GLN A 192 -26.37 1.23 -38.31
C GLN A 192 -25.94 2.53 -39.01
N LEU A 193 -25.49 3.48 -38.20
CA LEU A 193 -25.00 4.78 -38.69
C LEU A 193 -23.66 4.57 -39.40
N GLN A 194 -23.62 4.92 -40.68
CA GLN A 194 -22.43 4.80 -41.51
C GLN A 194 -21.55 6.05 -41.40
N SER A 195 -20.31 5.95 -41.89
CA SER A 195 -19.36 7.06 -41.93
C SER A 195 -19.81 8.24 -42.81
N ASP A 196 -20.74 8.02 -43.75
CA ASP A 196 -21.38 9.06 -44.55
C ASP A 196 -22.57 9.75 -43.85
N GLY A 197 -22.90 9.31 -42.63
CA GLY A 197 -23.98 9.86 -41.82
C GLY A 197 -25.37 9.30 -42.12
N THR A 198 -25.50 8.29 -42.98
CA THR A 198 -26.76 7.61 -43.29
C THR A 198 -26.96 6.34 -42.46
N CYS A 199 -28.21 5.94 -42.24
CA CYS A 199 -28.54 4.64 -41.66
C CYS A 199 -28.68 3.60 -42.77
N ALA A 200 -27.76 2.64 -42.83
CA ALA A 200 -27.78 1.53 -43.79
C ALA A 200 -27.64 0.17 -43.06
N LYS A 201 -28.15 -0.90 -43.69
CA LYS A 201 -27.90 -2.27 -43.22
C LYS A 201 -26.43 -2.60 -43.49
N ALA A 202 -25.72 -3.08 -42.48
CA ALA A 202 -24.30 -3.46 -42.63
C ALA A 202 -24.13 -4.48 -43.77
N PRO A 203 -23.10 -4.36 -44.63
CA PRO A 203 -22.79 -5.39 -45.64
C PRO A 203 -22.48 -6.71 -44.94
N GLY A 204 -23.06 -7.82 -45.43
CA GLY A 204 -23.27 -9.08 -44.71
C GLY A 204 -22.12 -9.58 -43.82
N ASN A 205 -22.38 -9.61 -42.52
CA ASN A 205 -21.48 -10.12 -41.46
C ASN A 205 -21.47 -11.66 -41.41
N THR A 206 -20.98 -12.33 -42.45
CA THR A 206 -20.59 -13.74 -42.34
C THR A 206 -19.15 -13.82 -41.85
N CYS A 207 -18.91 -14.49 -40.72
CA CYS A 207 -17.57 -14.64 -40.16
C CYS A 207 -16.69 -15.39 -41.19
N LYS A 208 -15.58 -14.78 -41.62
CA LYS A 208 -14.67 -15.39 -42.60
C LYS A 208 -13.65 -16.23 -41.86
N GLU A 209 -13.69 -17.54 -42.09
CA GLU A 209 -12.88 -18.53 -41.38
C GLU A 209 -11.40 -18.15 -41.25
N SER A 210 -10.96 -17.97 -40.01
CA SER A 210 -9.89 -18.80 -39.42
C SER A 210 -9.99 -18.74 -37.89
N GLY A 211 -10.71 -19.69 -37.29
CA GLY A 211 -10.60 -19.99 -35.85
C GLY A 211 -11.88 -20.05 -35.00
N ASN A 212 -13.02 -19.56 -35.48
CA ASN A 212 -14.26 -19.52 -34.67
C ASN A 212 -15.47 -20.06 -35.46
N ASN A 213 -15.64 -21.38 -35.43
CA ASN A 213 -16.81 -22.05 -36.02
C ASN A 213 -18.10 -21.87 -35.21
N THR A 214 -18.04 -21.24 -34.03
CA THR A 214 -19.15 -21.13 -33.08
C THR A 214 -19.98 -19.86 -33.24
N CYS A 215 -19.47 -18.86 -33.96
CA CYS A 215 -20.13 -17.57 -34.13
C CYS A 215 -20.92 -17.45 -35.43
N GLN A 216 -22.10 -16.82 -35.33
CA GLN A 216 -23.03 -16.63 -36.43
C GLN A 216 -22.81 -15.28 -37.11
N THR A 217 -22.57 -14.24 -36.32
CA THR A 217 -22.23 -12.90 -36.83
C THR A 217 -21.00 -12.36 -36.09
N CYS A 218 -20.15 -11.65 -36.82
CA CYS A 218 -18.90 -11.10 -36.33
C CYS A 218 -18.75 -9.64 -36.79
N SER A 219 -17.91 -8.88 -36.08
CA SER A 219 -17.48 -7.52 -36.46
C SER A 219 -15.96 -7.47 -36.58
N GLY A 220 -15.46 -6.68 -37.53
CA GLY A 220 -14.03 -6.58 -37.82
C GLY A 220 -13.54 -7.61 -38.85
N SER A 221 -12.23 -7.62 -39.09
CA SER A 221 -11.55 -8.52 -40.02
C SER A 221 -10.23 -9.02 -39.42
N GLY A 222 -9.86 -10.27 -39.67
CA GLY A 222 -8.58 -10.85 -39.24
C GLY A 222 -8.49 -11.18 -37.74
N SER A 223 -7.34 -10.97 -37.10
CA SER A 223 -7.08 -11.32 -35.69
C SER A 223 -7.89 -10.51 -34.66
N ASN A 224 -8.55 -9.45 -35.12
CA ASN A 224 -9.39 -8.53 -34.34
C ASN A 224 -10.88 -8.76 -34.59
N GLU A 225 -11.26 -9.86 -35.24
CA GLU A 225 -12.65 -10.26 -35.40
C GLU A 225 -13.27 -10.55 -34.02
N ILE A 226 -14.40 -9.90 -33.74
CA ILE A 226 -15.17 -10.02 -32.50
C ILE A 226 -16.50 -10.69 -32.83
N CYS A 227 -16.87 -11.70 -32.06
CA CYS A 227 -18.15 -12.38 -32.15
C CYS A 227 -19.28 -11.53 -31.57
N LEU A 228 -20.33 -11.32 -32.37
CA LEU A 228 -21.52 -10.57 -31.97
C LEU A 228 -22.66 -11.51 -31.56
N THR A 229 -22.84 -12.63 -32.26
CA THR A 229 -23.84 -13.64 -31.94
C THR A 229 -23.30 -15.06 -32.12
N CYS A 230 -23.83 -15.99 -31.34
CA CYS A 230 -23.52 -17.42 -31.42
C CYS A 230 -24.44 -18.13 -32.44
N LYS A 231 -23.92 -19.16 -33.12
CA LYS A 231 -24.75 -20.04 -33.97
C LYS A 231 -25.82 -20.77 -33.20
N ASP A 232 -25.51 -21.15 -31.96
CA ASP A 232 -26.46 -21.67 -31.00
C ASP A 232 -26.82 -20.55 -30.02
N SER A 233 -28.09 -20.15 -30.00
CA SER A 233 -28.61 -19.10 -29.13
C SER A 233 -28.62 -19.48 -27.64
N ALA A 234 -28.40 -20.75 -27.31
CA ALA A 234 -28.19 -21.21 -25.93
C ALA A 234 -26.78 -20.91 -25.40
N ASN A 235 -25.80 -20.70 -26.28
CA ASN A 235 -24.41 -20.46 -25.90
C ASN A 235 -24.16 -19.01 -25.46
N PHE A 236 -23.14 -18.84 -24.62
CA PHE A 236 -22.64 -17.57 -24.14
C PHE A 236 -21.45 -17.11 -24.99
N LEU A 237 -21.36 -15.81 -25.27
CA LEU A 237 -20.13 -15.20 -25.76
C LEU A 237 -19.01 -15.40 -24.72
N THR A 238 -17.81 -15.73 -25.19
CA THR A 238 -16.61 -15.83 -24.32
C THR A 238 -16.26 -14.47 -23.72
N ALA A 239 -15.53 -14.44 -22.60
CA ALA A 239 -15.15 -13.20 -21.92
C ALA A 239 -14.33 -12.22 -22.79
N ASN A 240 -13.53 -12.74 -23.73
CA ASN A 240 -12.80 -11.95 -24.73
C ASN A 240 -13.61 -11.64 -26.01
N ARG A 241 -14.87 -12.10 -26.08
CA ARG A 241 -15.77 -12.01 -27.24
C ARG A 241 -15.20 -12.53 -28.56
N LYS A 242 -14.23 -13.45 -28.53
CA LYS A 242 -13.66 -14.08 -29.72
C LYS A 242 -14.35 -15.39 -30.13
N GLY A 243 -15.33 -15.87 -29.37
CA GLY A 243 -16.06 -17.11 -29.64
C GLY A 243 -17.30 -17.30 -28.77
N CYS A 244 -17.90 -18.49 -28.83
CA CYS A 244 -19.04 -18.89 -28.03
C CYS A 244 -18.77 -20.20 -27.28
N LYS A 245 -19.39 -20.36 -26.10
CA LYS A 245 -19.29 -21.57 -25.27
C LYS A 245 -20.60 -21.88 -24.54
N ALA A 246 -20.81 -23.14 -24.20
CA ALA A 246 -22.06 -23.61 -23.58
C ALA A 246 -22.32 -23.05 -22.16
N ALA A 247 -21.27 -22.76 -21.39
CA ALA A 247 -21.39 -22.22 -20.04
C ALA A 247 -20.17 -21.38 -19.64
N CYS A 248 -20.38 -20.44 -18.72
CA CYS A 248 -19.29 -19.73 -18.05
C CYS A 248 -18.57 -20.65 -17.08
N ASP A 249 -17.26 -20.48 -16.95
CA ASP A 249 -16.44 -21.28 -16.03
C ASP A 249 -16.71 -20.81 -14.60
N ALA A 250 -17.30 -21.66 -13.77
CA ALA A 250 -17.73 -21.28 -12.42
C ALA A 250 -16.59 -20.88 -11.46
N GLU A 251 -15.34 -21.23 -11.78
CA GLU A 251 -14.18 -20.86 -10.97
C GLU A 251 -13.71 -19.44 -11.29
N LYS A 252 -13.59 -19.08 -12.57
CA LYS A 252 -12.94 -17.84 -13.05
C LYS A 252 -13.85 -16.83 -13.75
N GLU A 253 -15.07 -17.21 -14.11
CA GLU A 253 -16.02 -16.41 -14.88
C GLU A 253 -17.43 -16.42 -14.27
N ILE A 254 -18.19 -15.38 -14.57
CA ILE A 254 -19.61 -15.26 -14.23
C ILE A 254 -20.40 -14.89 -15.48
N GLN A 255 -21.70 -15.19 -15.49
CA GLN A 255 -22.62 -14.70 -16.51
C GLN A 255 -22.72 -13.18 -16.38
N ASP A 256 -22.67 -12.46 -17.49
CA ASP A 256 -22.87 -11.02 -17.51
C ASP A 256 -24.39 -10.73 -17.55
N PRO A 257 -25.02 -10.28 -16.46
CA PRO A 257 -26.48 -10.13 -16.37
C PRO A 257 -27.01 -9.04 -17.32
N ASP A 258 -26.14 -8.11 -17.73
CA ASP A 258 -26.49 -6.95 -18.55
C ASP A 258 -26.22 -7.16 -20.05
N ALA A 259 -25.68 -8.33 -20.44
CA ALA A 259 -25.31 -8.61 -21.83
C ALA A 259 -26.46 -9.21 -22.64
N SER A 260 -26.72 -8.60 -23.81
CA SER A 260 -27.61 -9.15 -24.86
C SER A 260 -26.86 -9.17 -26.20
N PRO A 261 -26.56 -10.34 -26.79
CA PRO A 261 -26.87 -11.70 -26.31
C PRO A 261 -26.01 -12.13 -25.10
N LYS A 262 -26.37 -13.27 -24.48
CA LYS A 262 -25.73 -13.82 -23.28
C LYS A 262 -24.21 -13.87 -23.42
N ALA A 263 -23.49 -13.38 -22.42
CA ALA A 263 -22.02 -13.37 -22.40
C ALA A 263 -21.46 -13.78 -21.04
N CYS A 264 -20.21 -14.25 -21.03
CA CYS A 264 -19.43 -14.43 -19.81
C CYS A 264 -18.55 -13.21 -19.57
N LYS A 265 -18.24 -12.91 -18.30
CA LYS A 265 -17.21 -11.96 -17.87
C LYS A 265 -16.33 -12.58 -16.79
N CYS A 266 -15.11 -12.08 -16.63
CA CYS A 266 -14.23 -12.57 -15.57
C CYS A 266 -14.79 -12.24 -14.18
N ASP A 267 -14.65 -13.17 -13.22
CA ASP A 267 -15.11 -12.99 -11.85
C ASP A 267 -14.16 -12.06 -11.07
N GLY A 268 -14.45 -10.76 -11.14
CA GLY A 268 -13.70 -9.73 -10.42
C GLY A 268 -13.78 -9.88 -8.89
N SER A 269 -14.85 -10.48 -8.35
CA SER A 269 -15.00 -10.73 -6.92
C SER A 269 -14.03 -11.80 -6.42
N LYS A 270 -13.61 -12.73 -7.29
CA LYS A 270 -12.54 -13.70 -7.04
C LYS A 270 -11.17 -13.27 -7.57
N GLY A 271 -11.04 -12.02 -8.03
CA GLY A 271 -9.78 -11.43 -8.49
C GLY A 271 -9.35 -11.80 -9.91
N TYR A 272 -10.23 -12.36 -10.73
CA TYR A 272 -9.94 -12.65 -12.14
C TYR A 272 -10.22 -11.44 -13.04
N GLN A 273 -9.30 -11.18 -13.96
CA GLN A 273 -9.40 -10.13 -14.98
C GLN A 273 -9.01 -10.68 -16.36
N LEU A 274 -9.50 -10.01 -17.42
CA LEU A 274 -9.19 -10.41 -18.79
C LEU A 274 -7.74 -10.10 -19.13
N GLN A 275 -6.99 -11.12 -19.55
CA GLN A 275 -5.58 -11.02 -19.88
C GLN A 275 -5.36 -10.77 -21.38
N ASN A 276 -4.12 -10.43 -21.75
CA ASN A 276 -3.71 -10.17 -23.13
C ASN A 276 -3.86 -11.40 -24.05
N ASP A 277 -3.82 -12.61 -23.49
CA ASP A 277 -4.07 -13.87 -24.22
C ASP A 277 -5.56 -14.18 -24.42
N GLY A 278 -6.44 -13.32 -23.90
CA GLY A 278 -7.90 -13.47 -23.98
C GLY A 278 -8.50 -14.43 -22.97
N THR A 279 -7.76 -14.88 -21.96
CA THR A 279 -8.26 -15.69 -20.85
C THR A 279 -8.52 -14.86 -19.60
N CYS A 280 -9.38 -15.37 -18.70
CA CYS A 280 -9.54 -14.80 -17.36
C CYS A 280 -8.45 -15.35 -16.44
N GLY A 281 -7.50 -14.49 -16.07
CA GLY A 281 -6.41 -14.80 -15.15
C GLY A 281 -6.37 -13.79 -14.00
N LYS A 282 -5.73 -14.15 -12.88
CA LYS A 282 -5.50 -13.18 -11.81
C LYS A 282 -4.46 -12.17 -12.29
N SER A 283 -4.85 -10.89 -12.35
CA SER A 283 -3.95 -9.77 -12.70
C SER A 283 -2.77 -9.72 -11.71
N PRO A 284 -1.55 -9.31 -12.13
CA PRO A 284 -0.46 -9.04 -11.18
C PRO A 284 -0.91 -7.91 -10.25
N ALA A 285 -1.34 -8.29 -9.06
CA ALA A 285 -2.01 -7.36 -8.17
C ALA A 285 -1.01 -6.34 -7.66
N GLN A 286 -1.33 -5.04 -7.78
CA GLN A 286 -0.60 -4.00 -7.07
C GLN A 286 -0.82 -4.21 -5.57
N CYS A 287 0.21 -4.71 -4.90
CA CYS A 287 0.27 -4.89 -3.45
C CYS A 287 0.37 -3.52 -2.75
N ASN A 288 -0.22 -3.40 -1.57
CA ASN A 288 -0.01 -2.25 -0.69
C ASN A 288 1.36 -2.29 -0.03
N THR A 289 1.93 -3.49 0.17
CA THR A 289 3.22 -3.72 0.80
C THR A 289 4.32 -3.04 -0.01
N PRO A 290 5.09 -2.10 0.57
CA PRO A 290 6.15 -1.41 -0.14
C PRO A 290 7.17 -2.38 -0.73
N ASN A 291 7.57 -2.13 -1.98
CA ASN A 291 8.52 -2.96 -2.74
C ASN A 291 8.08 -4.42 -2.96
N CYS A 292 6.80 -4.73 -2.79
CA CYS A 292 6.25 -6.05 -3.07
C CYS A 292 5.82 -6.17 -4.54
N LYS A 293 6.34 -7.19 -5.22
CA LYS A 293 6.05 -7.53 -6.62
C LYS A 293 4.83 -8.43 -6.76
N ALA A 294 4.70 -9.40 -5.86
CA ALA A 294 3.56 -10.32 -5.80
C ALA A 294 3.15 -10.56 -4.35
N CYS A 295 1.84 -10.63 -4.10
CA CYS A 295 1.26 -10.84 -2.78
C CYS A 295 -0.02 -11.66 -2.85
N ASP A 296 -0.31 -12.32 -1.73
CA ASP A 296 -1.61 -12.91 -1.45
C ASP A 296 -2.53 -11.86 -0.81
N ASN A 297 -3.84 -11.97 -1.05
CA ASN A 297 -4.88 -11.05 -0.54
C ASN A 297 -4.57 -9.55 -0.80
N PRO A 298 -4.27 -9.16 -2.04
CA PRO A 298 -3.86 -7.80 -2.38
C PRO A 298 -4.90 -6.78 -1.95
N LYS A 299 -4.43 -5.63 -1.45
CA LYS A 299 -5.26 -4.48 -1.03
C LYS A 299 -6.21 -4.78 0.12
N THR A 300 -5.86 -5.74 0.98
CA THR A 300 -6.59 -6.07 2.21
C THR A 300 -5.67 -5.95 3.44
N ASP A 301 -6.25 -5.93 4.64
CA ASP A 301 -5.49 -5.95 5.90
C ASP A 301 -4.77 -7.30 6.15
N SER A 302 -5.10 -8.33 5.36
CA SER A 302 -4.47 -9.65 5.39
C SER A 302 -3.54 -9.89 4.21
N GLU A 303 -3.07 -8.80 3.57
CA GLU A 303 -2.10 -8.89 2.48
C GLU A 303 -0.77 -9.47 2.97
N ILE A 304 -0.22 -10.42 2.21
CA ILE A 304 1.05 -11.08 2.51
C ILE A 304 1.93 -11.02 1.27
N CYS A 305 3.09 -10.37 1.36
CA CYS A 305 4.03 -10.38 0.24
C CYS A 305 4.65 -11.77 0.04
N THR A 306 4.66 -12.23 -1.21
CA THR A 306 5.22 -13.52 -1.63
C THR A 306 6.46 -13.36 -2.50
N GLU A 307 6.58 -12.26 -3.24
CA GLU A 307 7.78 -11.91 -4.01
C GLU A 307 8.06 -10.39 -3.90
N CYS A 308 9.30 -10.02 -3.61
CA CYS A 308 9.73 -8.62 -3.62
C CYS A 308 10.19 -8.17 -5.02
N ASN A 309 10.21 -6.86 -5.24
CA ASN A 309 10.82 -6.25 -6.42
C ASN A 309 12.30 -6.60 -6.52
N ASP A 310 12.84 -6.61 -7.75
CA ASP A 310 14.25 -6.88 -7.98
C ASP A 310 15.15 -5.96 -7.12
N GLY A 311 16.20 -6.54 -6.53
CA GLY A 311 17.09 -5.86 -5.58
C GLY A 311 16.59 -5.83 -4.13
N ASN A 312 15.42 -6.39 -3.82
CA ASN A 312 14.90 -6.52 -2.46
C ASN A 312 14.78 -8.00 -2.05
N TYR A 313 14.72 -8.23 -0.73
CA TYR A 313 14.68 -9.53 -0.10
C TYR A 313 13.44 -9.63 0.80
N LEU A 314 12.75 -10.77 0.72
CA LEU A 314 11.60 -11.07 1.56
C LEU A 314 12.05 -11.39 2.99
N THR A 315 11.53 -10.65 3.97
CA THR A 315 11.80 -10.85 5.40
C THR A 315 10.95 -11.96 6.00
N PRO A 316 11.26 -12.46 7.22
CA PRO A 316 10.41 -13.40 7.94
C PRO A 316 8.97 -12.91 8.14
N THR A 317 8.78 -11.61 8.33
CA THR A 317 7.46 -10.96 8.46
C THR A 317 6.76 -10.68 7.12
N LYS A 318 7.28 -11.21 6.00
CA LYS A 318 6.73 -11.04 4.65
C LYS A 318 6.70 -9.57 4.21
N GLN A 319 7.71 -8.82 4.63
CA GLN A 319 8.00 -7.47 4.17
C GLN A 319 9.20 -7.48 3.22
N CYS A 320 9.42 -6.40 2.48
CA CYS A 320 10.56 -6.29 1.58
C CYS A 320 11.60 -5.31 2.11
N THR A 321 12.85 -5.76 2.18
CA THR A 321 14.02 -4.95 2.58
C THR A 321 15.10 -5.00 1.50
N GLN A 322 15.89 -3.93 1.35
CA GLN A 322 17.03 -3.90 0.43
C GLN A 322 18.26 -4.65 0.98
N SER A 323 18.31 -4.89 2.29
CA SER A 323 19.41 -5.58 2.95
C SER A 323 18.90 -6.36 4.16
N CYS A 324 19.29 -7.63 4.26
CA CYS A 324 18.96 -8.48 5.39
C CYS A 324 19.92 -8.27 6.58
N GLY A 325 21.11 -7.72 6.35
CA GLY A 325 22.04 -7.41 7.44
C GLY A 325 21.52 -6.32 8.40
N THR A 326 20.54 -5.52 7.99
CA THR A 326 19.91 -4.52 8.86
C THR A 326 18.85 -5.11 9.79
N ILE A 327 18.39 -6.33 9.53
CA ILE A 327 17.39 -7.00 10.36
C ILE A 327 18.00 -7.85 11.48
N GLY A 328 19.34 -7.84 11.61
CA GLY A 328 20.09 -8.51 12.65
C GLY A 328 20.86 -9.72 12.11
N ASN A 329 20.57 -10.90 12.63
CA ASN A 329 21.28 -12.15 12.35
C ASN A 329 20.84 -12.80 11.03
N TYR A 330 20.63 -12.03 9.97
CA TYR A 330 20.24 -12.53 8.65
C TYR A 330 21.22 -12.06 7.58
N TYR A 331 21.38 -12.87 6.54
CA TYR A 331 22.15 -12.53 5.35
C TYR A 331 21.25 -12.50 4.11
N ASN A 332 21.76 -11.89 3.05
CA ASN A 332 21.09 -11.81 1.76
C ASN A 332 21.13 -13.20 1.11
N GLY A 333 20.07 -13.97 1.30
CA GLY A 333 19.87 -15.28 0.68
C GLY A 333 19.31 -15.17 -0.74
N ASN A 334 18.72 -16.24 -1.24
CA ASN A 334 18.12 -16.23 -2.57
C ASN A 334 16.74 -15.55 -2.55
N LYS A 335 16.68 -14.25 -2.91
CA LYS A 335 15.47 -13.40 -2.90
C LYS A 335 14.75 -13.26 -1.54
N ALA A 336 15.33 -13.82 -0.48
CA ALA A 336 14.79 -13.80 0.88
C ALA A 336 15.92 -13.59 1.90
N CYS A 337 15.54 -13.14 3.09
CA CYS A 337 16.46 -13.06 4.21
C CYS A 337 16.59 -14.43 4.87
N GLU A 338 17.81 -14.98 4.82
CA GLU A 338 18.13 -16.27 5.41
C GLU A 338 18.84 -16.08 6.75
N PRO A 339 18.48 -16.85 7.78
CA PRO A 339 19.08 -16.70 9.10
C PRO A 339 20.53 -17.16 9.10
N CYS A 340 21.37 -16.45 9.84
CA CYS A 340 22.71 -16.88 10.19
C CYS A 340 22.66 -18.06 11.17
N ASP A 341 23.81 -18.73 11.33
CA ASP A 341 23.99 -19.67 12.43
C ASP A 341 23.69 -18.97 13.78
N PRO A 342 22.97 -19.61 14.72
CA PRO A 342 22.62 -19.00 16.01
C PRO A 342 23.80 -18.49 16.85
N SER A 343 25.02 -18.99 16.58
CA SER A 343 26.24 -18.51 17.22
C SER A 343 26.75 -17.15 16.70
N CYS A 344 26.24 -16.68 15.54
CA CYS A 344 26.65 -15.44 14.89
C CYS A 344 25.66 -14.29 15.14
N ALA A 345 26.16 -13.07 15.28
CA ALA A 345 25.32 -11.86 15.21
C ALA A 345 25.12 -11.37 13.77
N ALA A 346 26.08 -11.64 12.89
CA ALA A 346 25.97 -11.46 11.44
C ALA A 346 26.89 -12.48 10.74
N CYS A 347 26.60 -12.82 9.48
CA CYS A 347 27.33 -13.83 8.73
C CYS A 347 27.39 -13.51 7.24
N THR A 348 28.30 -14.16 6.52
CA THR A 348 28.34 -14.11 5.04
C THR A 348 27.40 -15.11 4.39
N THR A 349 27.19 -16.25 5.05
CA THR A 349 26.31 -17.34 4.60
C THR A 349 26.05 -18.28 5.78
N THR A 350 25.33 -19.37 5.53
CA THR A 350 25.05 -20.41 6.54
C THR A 350 26.32 -21.06 7.08
N GLY A 351 26.38 -21.22 8.40
CA GLY A 351 27.37 -22.04 9.10
C GLY A 351 28.12 -21.31 10.23
N PRO A 352 28.58 -22.05 11.26
CA PRO A 352 29.16 -21.46 12.47
C PRO A 352 30.56 -20.86 12.27
N ALA A 353 31.22 -21.14 11.15
CA ALA A 353 32.50 -20.56 10.76
C ALA A 353 32.38 -19.43 9.72
N LYS A 354 31.16 -18.93 9.51
CA LYS A 354 30.84 -17.89 8.52
C LYS A 354 30.39 -16.58 9.15
N CYS A 355 30.62 -16.41 10.46
CA CYS A 355 30.27 -15.19 11.18
C CYS A 355 31.13 -14.00 10.70
N THR A 356 30.52 -12.83 10.58
CA THR A 356 31.18 -11.53 10.34
C THR A 356 31.07 -10.60 11.56
N ALA A 357 30.13 -10.89 12.46
CA ALA A 357 30.01 -10.28 13.77
C ALA A 357 29.55 -11.33 14.79
N CYS A 358 29.97 -11.15 16.04
CA CYS A 358 29.61 -12.04 17.15
C CYS A 358 28.67 -11.34 18.14
N PRO A 359 27.82 -12.11 18.85
CA PRO A 359 27.03 -11.56 19.94
C PRO A 359 27.93 -10.92 21.02
N PRO A 360 27.42 -9.94 21.79
CA PRO A 360 28.15 -9.39 22.93
C PRO A 360 28.67 -10.49 23.87
N GLY A 361 29.89 -10.32 24.37
CA GLY A 361 30.59 -11.33 25.16
C GLY A 361 31.27 -12.45 24.35
N LYS A 362 31.28 -12.35 23.01
CA LYS A 362 32.01 -13.25 22.12
C LYS A 362 32.88 -12.49 21.12
N MET A 363 34.05 -13.04 20.84
CA MET A 363 35.04 -12.51 19.90
C MET A 363 35.00 -13.27 18.58
N LEU A 364 35.23 -12.57 17.48
CA LEU A 364 35.34 -13.20 16.17
C LEU A 364 36.75 -13.75 15.96
N LYS A 365 36.86 -15.06 15.77
CA LYS A 365 38.09 -15.72 15.31
C LYS A 365 37.95 -16.01 13.82
N TYR A 366 38.68 -15.27 13.00
CA TYR A 366 38.68 -15.46 11.54
C TYR A 366 39.16 -16.87 11.15
N THR A 367 38.56 -17.43 10.10
CA THR A 367 38.95 -18.73 9.55
C THR A 367 40.37 -18.69 8.97
N ASN A 368 40.72 -17.56 8.36
CA ASN A 368 42.02 -17.25 7.79
C ASN A 368 42.21 -15.71 7.77
N ASP A 369 43.29 -15.22 7.17
CA ASP A 369 43.58 -13.79 7.15
C ASP A 369 42.64 -12.95 6.26
N ASP A 370 41.76 -13.59 5.48
CA ASP A 370 40.76 -12.96 4.62
C ASP A 370 39.45 -12.69 5.40
N PRO A 371 39.15 -11.42 5.73
CA PRO A 371 37.95 -11.08 6.51
C PRO A 371 36.64 -11.41 5.79
N ASN A 372 36.66 -11.57 4.45
CA ASN A 372 35.47 -11.88 3.66
C ASN A 372 35.01 -13.33 3.83
N GLN A 373 35.87 -14.23 4.30
CA GLN A 373 35.49 -15.62 4.53
C GLN A 373 34.80 -15.84 5.87
N GLY A 374 34.76 -14.81 6.71
CA GLY A 374 34.19 -14.86 8.05
C GLY A 374 35.01 -15.72 9.02
N GLY A 375 34.40 -16.03 10.15
CA GLY A 375 35.03 -16.76 11.23
C GLY A 375 34.04 -17.42 12.17
N SER A 376 34.56 -17.96 13.26
CA SER A 376 33.78 -18.56 14.33
C SER A 376 33.75 -17.63 15.54
N CYS A 377 32.61 -17.57 16.23
CA CYS A 377 32.49 -16.83 17.48
C CYS A 377 33.05 -17.66 18.65
N VAL A 378 34.12 -17.16 19.26
CA VAL A 378 34.75 -17.75 20.43
C VAL A 378 34.45 -16.90 21.67
N ASP A 379 34.75 -17.44 22.85
CA ASP A 379 34.59 -16.68 24.08
C ASP A 379 35.43 -15.40 24.07
N GLU A 380 34.92 -14.36 24.73
CA GLU A 380 35.69 -13.14 24.97
C GLU A 380 36.96 -13.39 25.79
N CYS A 381 37.82 -12.37 25.83
CA CYS A 381 39.08 -12.42 26.56
C CYS A 381 38.87 -12.82 28.02
N LYS A 382 39.62 -13.84 28.43
CA LYS A 382 39.76 -14.27 29.83
C LYS A 382 41.24 -14.14 30.23
N PRO A 383 41.54 -13.64 31.44
CA PRO A 383 42.91 -13.58 31.91
C PRO A 383 43.58 -14.96 31.88
N GLN A 384 44.75 -15.04 31.26
CA GLN A 384 45.53 -16.26 31.09
C GLN A 384 47.02 -15.94 31.11
N SER A 385 47.78 -16.63 31.94
CA SER A 385 49.24 -16.51 32.01
C SER A 385 49.95 -17.28 30.88
N GLY A 386 51.22 -16.93 30.62
CA GLY A 386 52.06 -17.62 29.65
C GLY A 386 52.01 -17.03 28.23
N ALA A 387 52.72 -17.69 27.30
CA ALA A 387 52.79 -17.29 25.90
C ALA A 387 51.38 -17.25 25.26
N SER A 388 51.12 -16.23 24.47
CA SER A 388 49.82 -15.90 23.86
C SER A 388 48.69 -15.67 24.87
N GLY A 389 49.00 -15.67 26.16
CA GLY A 389 48.06 -15.37 27.24
C GLY A 389 47.87 -13.87 27.43
N CYS A 390 46.64 -13.49 27.80
CA CYS A 390 46.32 -12.12 28.15
C CYS A 390 46.35 -11.91 29.66
N GLU A 391 47.14 -10.96 30.17
CA GLU A 391 47.14 -10.61 31.60
C GLU A 391 45.89 -9.79 31.94
N THR A 392 45.60 -8.77 31.12
CA THR A 392 44.49 -7.84 31.35
C THR A 392 43.56 -7.77 30.14
N CYS A 393 42.31 -8.19 30.34
CA CYS A 393 41.22 -8.06 29.37
C CYS A 393 40.49 -6.72 29.56
N GLY A 394 41.21 -5.60 29.38
CA GLY A 394 40.70 -4.25 29.69
C GLY A 394 40.01 -3.53 28.55
N ALA A 395 40.21 -3.96 27.30
CA ALA A 395 39.60 -3.33 26.14
C ALA A 395 38.16 -3.85 25.96
N THR A 396 37.16 -2.96 25.96
CA THR A 396 35.75 -3.35 25.75
C THR A 396 35.23 -2.73 24.47
N ILE A 397 34.97 -3.55 23.46
CA ILE A 397 34.56 -3.10 22.12
C ILE A 397 33.29 -3.85 21.71
N GLY A 398 32.22 -3.12 21.43
CA GLY A 398 30.93 -3.73 21.05
C GLY A 398 30.31 -4.61 22.14
N GLY A 399 30.60 -4.35 23.42
CA GLY A 399 30.14 -5.18 24.54
C GLY A 399 30.93 -6.49 24.73
N THR A 400 32.06 -6.65 24.05
CA THR A 400 32.94 -7.82 24.16
C THR A 400 34.30 -7.39 24.72
N ARG A 401 34.87 -8.17 25.65
CA ARG A 401 36.21 -7.91 26.20
C ARG A 401 37.31 -8.48 25.32
N TYR A 402 38.35 -7.68 25.12
CA TYR A 402 39.54 -7.96 24.33
C TYR A 402 40.79 -7.75 25.18
N CYS A 403 41.91 -8.35 24.76
CA CYS A 403 43.15 -8.18 25.47
C CYS A 403 43.70 -6.76 25.32
N SER A 404 44.05 -6.13 26.44
CA SER A 404 44.74 -4.83 26.51
C SER A 404 46.18 -4.94 27.02
N LYS A 405 46.55 -6.07 27.63
CA LYS A 405 47.91 -6.34 28.11
C LYS A 405 48.21 -7.83 28.07
N CYS A 406 49.25 -8.22 27.33
CA CYS A 406 49.74 -9.58 27.23
C CYS A 406 50.55 -9.99 28.46
N SER A 407 50.47 -11.28 28.78
CA SER A 407 51.18 -11.88 29.92
C SER A 407 52.70 -11.90 29.75
N THR A 408 53.20 -11.73 28.53
CA THR A 408 54.63 -11.65 28.24
C THR A 408 54.97 -10.28 27.64
N SER A 409 56.12 -9.72 28.01
CA SER A 409 56.59 -8.43 27.49
C SER A 409 57.07 -8.49 26.03
N THR A 410 57.23 -9.70 25.48
CA THR A 410 57.63 -9.93 24.09
C THR A 410 56.45 -9.86 23.11
N GLU A 411 55.23 -10.01 23.60
CA GLU A 411 53.99 -10.01 22.84
C GLU A 411 53.26 -8.67 22.98
N VAL A 412 52.39 -8.39 22.02
CA VAL A 412 51.52 -7.21 22.01
C VAL A 412 50.10 -7.60 21.61
N PRO A 413 49.06 -6.90 22.10
CA PRO A 413 47.70 -7.15 21.68
C PRO A 413 47.48 -6.64 20.26
N VAL A 414 47.16 -7.55 19.34
CA VAL A 414 46.79 -7.27 17.95
C VAL A 414 45.36 -7.72 17.73
N ASN A 415 44.48 -6.79 17.37
CA ASN A 415 43.03 -7.03 17.29
C ASN A 415 42.47 -7.69 18.57
N GLY A 416 43.04 -7.35 19.73
CA GLY A 416 42.62 -7.89 21.02
C GLY A 416 43.15 -9.29 21.36
N VAL A 417 44.07 -9.85 20.57
CA VAL A 417 44.73 -11.14 20.82
C VAL A 417 46.23 -10.96 20.96
N CYS A 418 46.83 -11.59 21.95
CA CYS A 418 48.28 -11.54 22.16
C CYS A 418 49.03 -12.28 21.07
N THR A 419 49.91 -11.54 20.38
CA THR A 419 50.70 -12.06 19.27
C THR A 419 52.15 -11.62 19.44
N ALA A 420 53.09 -12.50 19.08
CA ALA A 420 54.49 -12.13 18.98
C ALA A 420 54.67 -11.10 17.86
N ASP A 421 55.26 -9.95 18.18
CA ASP A 421 55.46 -8.88 17.19
C ASP A 421 56.52 -9.30 16.17
N ASN A 422 56.16 -9.27 14.89
CA ASN A 422 57.04 -9.67 13.80
C ASN A 422 57.97 -8.50 13.43
N ALA A 423 59.26 -8.60 13.75
CA ALA A 423 60.22 -7.54 13.46
C ALA A 423 60.36 -7.17 11.96
N ARG A 424 59.95 -8.05 11.03
CA ARG A 424 59.98 -7.78 9.58
C ARG A 424 58.73 -7.05 9.07
N ALA A 425 57.65 -7.07 9.84
CA ALA A 425 56.39 -6.40 9.55
C ALA A 425 55.73 -6.04 10.90
N PRO A 426 56.31 -5.07 11.65
CA PRO A 426 55.88 -4.79 13.00
C PRO A 426 54.45 -4.26 12.98
N VAL A 427 53.59 -4.81 13.83
CA VAL A 427 52.26 -4.24 14.09
C VAL A 427 52.37 -3.13 15.12
N CYS A 428 53.35 -3.27 16.02
CA CYS A 428 53.67 -2.28 17.04
C CYS A 428 55.02 -1.64 16.73
N SER A 429 55.01 -0.38 16.29
CA SER A 429 56.22 0.41 16.04
C SER A 429 57.03 0.66 17.31
N LYS A 430 56.36 0.72 18.47
CA LYS A 430 57.00 0.91 19.78
C LYS A 430 56.24 0.15 20.87
N LYS A 431 56.85 -0.89 21.42
CA LYS A 431 56.32 -1.63 22.57
C LYS A 431 56.39 -0.79 23.84
N ASP A 432 55.48 -1.03 24.78
CA ASP A 432 55.54 -0.44 26.13
C ASP A 432 56.42 -1.23 27.12
N ASN A 433 56.97 -2.37 26.66
CA ASN A 433 57.76 -3.35 27.43
C ASN A 433 57.02 -3.97 28.62
N GLN A 434 55.70 -3.84 28.66
CA GLN A 434 54.79 -4.33 29.69
C GLN A 434 53.68 -5.22 29.09
N GLY A 435 53.90 -5.75 27.89
CA GLY A 435 52.93 -6.61 27.19
C GLY A 435 51.87 -5.83 26.39
N GLY A 436 52.07 -4.54 26.16
CA GLY A 436 51.21 -3.69 25.33
C GLY A 436 51.99 -2.96 24.24
N CYS A 437 51.25 -2.18 23.45
CA CYS A 437 51.81 -1.34 22.41
C CYS A 437 51.66 0.15 22.74
N ALA A 438 52.78 0.86 22.79
CA ALA A 438 52.81 2.30 22.98
C ALA A 438 52.56 3.07 21.67
N THR A 439 53.00 2.55 20.52
CA THR A 439 52.75 3.17 19.21
C THR A 439 52.50 2.14 18.14
N CYS A 440 51.33 2.19 17.49
CA CYS A 440 50.99 1.25 16.42
C CYS A 440 51.66 1.60 15.08
N ALA A 441 51.82 0.59 14.23
CA ALA A 441 52.27 0.78 12.85
C ALA A 441 51.17 1.39 11.95
N SER A 442 51.57 1.86 10.77
CA SER A 442 50.64 2.32 9.73
C SER A 442 49.60 1.25 9.40
N GLY A 443 48.34 1.66 9.22
CA GLY A 443 47.20 0.75 9.02
C GLY A 443 46.58 0.21 10.30
N TYR A 444 47.10 0.59 11.48
CA TYR A 444 46.55 0.24 12.79
C TYR A 444 46.34 1.48 13.65
N PHE A 445 45.23 1.54 14.38
CA PHE A 445 45.02 2.55 15.42
C PHE A 445 45.18 1.93 16.82
N ARG A 446 45.56 2.76 17.79
CA ARG A 446 45.76 2.36 19.18
C ARG A 446 44.45 2.53 19.97
N GLN A 447 44.08 1.48 20.68
CA GLN A 447 42.95 1.48 21.61
C GLN A 447 43.34 0.63 22.83
N ASP A 448 43.22 1.15 24.05
CA ASP A 448 43.52 0.39 25.29
C ASP A 448 44.83 -0.42 25.23
N ASN A 449 45.93 0.21 24.80
CA ASN A 449 47.27 -0.39 24.62
C ASN A 449 47.38 -1.54 23.59
N GLY A 450 46.35 -1.80 22.80
CA GLY A 450 46.38 -2.72 21.65
C GLY A 450 46.36 -2.00 20.32
N CYS A 451 46.77 -2.70 19.26
CA CYS A 451 46.72 -2.22 17.88
C CYS A 451 45.62 -2.93 17.09
N TYR A 452 44.75 -2.15 16.47
CA TYR A 452 43.54 -2.65 15.82
C TYR A 452 43.49 -2.23 14.35
N LYS A 453 43.08 -3.15 13.48
CA LYS A 453 42.85 -2.88 12.07
C LYS A 453 41.48 -2.26 11.82
N THR A 454 41.38 -1.43 10.79
CA THR A 454 40.12 -0.77 10.39
C THR A 454 39.27 -1.60 9.42
N ASP A 455 39.85 -2.66 8.81
CA ASP A 455 39.20 -3.51 7.80
C ASP A 455 38.48 -4.73 8.40
N ARG A 456 38.56 -4.94 9.71
CA ARG A 456 38.09 -6.16 10.37
C ARG A 456 37.72 -5.95 11.84
N GLN A 457 37.00 -6.92 12.39
CA GLN A 457 36.63 -6.93 13.80
C GLN A 457 37.86 -7.15 14.69
N PRO A 458 37.92 -6.52 15.87
CA PRO A 458 36.92 -5.58 16.39
C PRO A 458 37.14 -4.13 15.95
N GLY A 459 38.28 -3.82 15.32
CA GLY A 459 38.69 -2.43 15.09
C GLY A 459 37.79 -1.64 14.14
N ILE A 460 37.15 -2.30 13.17
CA ILE A 460 36.17 -1.70 12.25
C ILE A 460 34.95 -1.08 12.98
N GLN A 461 34.68 -1.47 14.24
CA GLN A 461 33.61 -0.87 15.05
C GLN A 461 33.98 0.52 15.59
N ILE A 462 35.27 0.84 15.68
CA ILE A 462 35.77 2.09 16.27
C ILE A 462 36.25 3.03 15.17
N CYS A 463 37.00 2.51 14.22
CA CYS A 463 37.76 3.32 13.27
C CYS A 463 37.64 2.76 11.85
N THR A 464 37.38 3.64 10.88
CA THR A 464 37.32 3.29 9.46
C THR A 464 38.59 3.69 8.71
N LEU A 465 39.40 4.61 9.26
CA LEU A 465 40.64 5.06 8.64
C LEU A 465 41.76 5.32 9.66
N ALA A 466 42.93 4.73 9.44
CA ALA A 466 44.12 4.86 10.28
C ALA A 466 45.41 4.79 9.43
N SER A 467 45.51 5.67 8.44
CA SER A 467 46.56 5.65 7.41
C SER A 467 47.96 5.87 8.00
N GLN A 468 48.10 6.82 8.92
CA GLN A 468 49.39 7.20 9.51
C GLN A 468 49.82 6.32 10.70
N GLY A 469 48.95 5.40 11.13
CA GLY A 469 49.19 4.55 12.29
C GLY A 469 48.97 5.28 13.62
N ASP A 470 48.83 4.50 14.70
CA ASP A 470 48.62 4.91 16.10
C ASP A 470 47.29 5.62 16.40
N LYS A 471 46.83 6.51 15.53
CA LYS A 471 45.62 7.32 15.72
C LYS A 471 44.51 6.89 14.77
N CYS A 472 43.28 6.96 15.24
CA CYS A 472 42.14 6.93 14.35
C CYS A 472 41.96 8.30 13.67
N GLU A 473 41.84 8.29 12.34
CA GLU A 473 41.60 9.49 11.51
C GLU A 473 40.10 9.70 11.27
N THR A 474 39.34 8.62 11.16
CA THR A 474 37.89 8.67 10.93
C THR A 474 37.19 7.63 11.79
N CYS A 475 36.35 8.10 12.71
CA CYS A 475 35.60 7.23 13.60
C CYS A 475 34.43 6.57 12.88
N ALA A 476 34.17 5.31 13.18
CA ALA A 476 33.08 4.52 12.58
C ALA A 476 31.69 5.07 12.91
N ASN A 477 31.57 5.85 13.98
CA ASN A 477 30.32 6.46 14.44
C ASN A 477 30.06 7.88 13.87
N SER A 478 30.87 8.32 12.91
CA SER A 478 30.79 9.64 12.25
C SER A 478 31.19 10.85 13.10
N LEU A 479 31.69 10.66 14.33
CA LEU A 479 32.25 11.74 15.13
C LEU A 479 33.70 12.06 14.72
N PRO A 480 34.17 13.31 14.93
CA PRO A 480 35.58 13.61 14.82
C PRO A 480 36.38 12.92 15.93
N PRO A 481 37.56 12.33 15.63
CA PRO A 481 38.44 11.83 16.67
C PRO A 481 39.01 12.99 17.51
N SER A 482 39.35 12.71 18.76
CA SER A 482 40.11 13.65 19.59
C SER A 482 41.51 13.92 19.04
N ALA A 483 42.21 14.95 19.54
CA ALA A 483 43.60 15.24 19.17
C ALA A 483 44.57 14.04 19.40
N ALA A 484 44.20 13.15 20.33
CA ALA A 484 44.91 11.91 20.62
C ALA A 484 44.57 10.76 19.66
N GLY A 485 43.63 10.93 18.73
CA GLY A 485 43.18 9.88 17.80
C GLY A 485 42.18 8.89 18.42
N VAL A 486 41.59 9.22 19.57
CA VAL A 486 40.58 8.40 20.25
C VAL A 486 39.19 8.85 19.83
N CYS A 487 38.33 7.90 19.47
CA CYS A 487 36.96 8.12 19.04
C CYS A 487 35.99 8.20 20.24
N PRO A 488 35.23 9.29 20.42
CA PRO A 488 34.18 9.37 21.43
C PRO A 488 33.03 8.40 21.12
N SER A 489 32.21 8.06 22.11
CA SER A 489 31.03 7.20 21.94
C SER A 489 29.75 7.99 21.68
N CYS A 490 28.82 7.40 20.93
CA CYS A 490 27.45 7.88 20.84
C CYS A 490 26.60 7.40 22.02
N ASP A 491 25.39 7.93 22.14
CA ASP A 491 24.39 7.32 23.02
C ASP A 491 24.14 5.85 22.63
N SER A 492 23.83 5.00 23.61
CA SER A 492 23.60 3.57 23.44
C SER A 492 22.53 3.20 22.38
N ALA A 493 21.57 4.09 22.12
CA ALA A 493 20.54 3.87 21.09
C ALA A 493 21.00 4.29 19.68
N CYS A 494 22.04 5.10 19.56
CA CYS A 494 22.56 5.57 18.28
C CYS A 494 23.66 4.64 17.74
N LYS A 495 23.62 4.33 16.45
CA LYS A 495 24.74 3.70 15.74
C LYS A 495 25.76 4.76 15.28
N THR A 496 25.28 5.88 14.77
CA THR A 496 26.09 7.06 14.43
C THR A 496 25.43 8.32 14.98
N CYS A 497 26.20 9.35 15.28
CA CYS A 497 25.69 10.57 15.91
C CYS A 497 26.51 11.80 15.52
N THR A 498 25.92 12.99 15.69
CA THR A 498 26.62 14.28 15.50
C THR A 498 27.22 14.83 16.79
N SER A 499 26.74 14.39 17.95
CA SER A 499 27.29 14.73 19.26
C SER A 499 27.49 13.49 20.13
N ALA A 500 28.63 13.42 20.80
CA ALA A 500 28.95 12.33 21.71
C ALA A 500 27.93 12.23 22.86
N ASN A 501 27.58 11.00 23.24
CA ASN A 501 26.74 10.66 24.40
C ASN A 501 25.41 11.43 24.49
N ASN A 502 24.78 11.77 23.36
CA ASN A 502 23.51 12.50 23.33
C ASN A 502 22.45 11.80 22.48
N ALA A 503 21.43 11.26 23.15
CA ALA A 503 20.30 10.54 22.55
C ALA A 503 19.46 11.35 21.55
N ASN A 504 19.59 12.68 21.53
CA ASN A 504 18.85 13.57 20.63
C ASN A 504 19.65 14.00 19.40
N THR A 505 20.81 13.39 19.16
CA THR A 505 21.71 13.73 18.05
C THR A 505 22.14 12.52 17.24
N CYS A 506 21.30 11.48 17.21
CA CYS A 506 21.55 10.29 16.39
C CYS A 506 21.39 10.63 14.91
N SER A 507 22.35 10.18 14.11
CA SER A 507 22.26 10.18 12.65
C SER A 507 21.75 8.84 12.11
N SER A 508 21.98 7.75 12.84
CA SER A 508 21.39 6.44 12.58
C SER A 508 21.22 5.66 13.88
N CYS A 509 20.32 4.68 13.89
CA CYS A 509 19.97 3.90 15.07
C CYS A 509 20.61 2.51 15.06
N VAL A 510 20.80 1.94 16.24
CA VAL A 510 21.13 0.52 16.38
C VAL A 510 19.93 -0.36 16.00
N VAL A 511 20.18 -1.64 15.71
CA VAL A 511 19.11 -2.62 15.42
C VAL A 511 18.14 -2.68 16.61
N GLY A 512 16.83 -2.78 16.30
CA GLY A 512 15.76 -2.73 17.30
C GLY A 512 15.25 -1.32 17.62
N TYR A 513 15.82 -0.30 16.96
CA TYR A 513 15.37 1.09 17.06
C TYR A 513 15.08 1.66 15.67
N TYR A 514 14.03 2.47 15.56
CA TYR A 514 13.74 3.29 14.38
C TYR A 514 14.07 4.76 14.66
N GLN A 515 14.37 5.49 13.60
CA GLN A 515 14.76 6.90 13.68
C GLN A 515 13.54 7.82 13.58
N VAL A 516 13.42 8.78 14.49
CA VAL A 516 12.45 9.88 14.47
C VAL A 516 13.21 11.19 14.59
N GLY A 517 13.36 11.90 13.46
CA GLY A 517 14.27 13.05 13.39
C GLY A 517 15.70 12.65 13.77
N THR A 518 16.20 13.18 14.88
CA THR A 518 17.53 12.88 15.43
C THR A 518 17.50 11.96 16.65
N LYS A 519 16.35 11.34 16.96
CA LYS A 519 16.18 10.40 18.07
C LYS A 519 16.00 8.98 17.57
N CYS A 520 16.41 8.02 18.38
CA CYS A 520 16.17 6.60 18.16
C CYS A 520 15.17 6.07 19.18
N VAL A 521 14.10 5.45 18.70
CA VAL A 521 13.01 4.89 19.53
C VAL A 521 12.92 3.39 19.30
N ARG A 522 12.65 2.60 20.34
CA ARG A 522 12.59 1.13 20.22
C ARG A 522 11.39 0.71 19.37
N CYS A 523 11.58 -0.31 18.52
CA CYS A 523 10.57 -0.83 17.60
C CYS A 523 9.27 -1.31 18.26
N ASP A 524 9.33 -1.69 19.54
CA ASP A 524 8.20 -2.17 20.35
C ASP A 524 7.58 -1.10 21.25
N THR A 525 8.02 0.15 21.12
CA THR A 525 7.51 1.29 21.90
C THR A 525 6.88 2.34 21.01
N ASN A 526 5.85 3.00 21.53
CA ASN A 526 5.20 4.11 20.86
C ASN A 526 6.02 5.39 21.08
N ASP A 527 6.12 6.22 20.03
CA ASP A 527 6.60 7.59 20.16
C ASP A 527 5.40 8.56 20.08
N PRO A 528 5.00 9.17 21.20
CA PRO A 528 3.88 10.13 21.23
C PRO A 528 4.30 11.54 20.76
N ASN A 529 5.55 11.75 20.34
CA ASN A 529 6.08 13.09 20.11
C ASN A 529 5.66 13.65 18.74
N GLY A 530 4.72 14.59 18.74
CA GLY A 530 4.38 15.46 17.61
C GLY A 530 2.94 15.30 17.12
N ASN A 531 2.60 15.94 15.99
CA ASN A 531 1.27 15.87 15.38
C ASN A 531 1.00 14.54 14.64
N LYS A 532 1.97 13.61 14.62
CA LYS A 532 1.96 12.38 13.80
C LYS A 532 2.58 11.21 14.60
N PRO A 533 1.82 10.61 15.53
CA PRO A 533 2.37 9.58 16.41
C PRO A 533 2.79 8.32 15.64
N ILE A 534 3.91 7.73 16.06
CA ILE A 534 4.38 6.44 15.54
C ILE A 534 4.10 5.37 16.59
N THR A 535 3.45 4.30 16.16
CA THR A 535 3.07 3.17 17.03
C THR A 535 4.05 2.02 16.83
N GLY A 536 4.73 1.62 17.90
CA GLY A 536 5.61 0.45 17.90
C GLY A 536 4.81 -0.85 17.74
N VAL A 537 5.45 -1.90 17.25
CA VAL A 537 4.87 -3.24 17.15
C VAL A 537 5.44 -4.08 18.29
N ARG A 538 4.57 -4.56 19.18
CA ARG A 538 4.97 -5.41 20.32
C ARG A 538 5.80 -6.59 19.83
N ASP A 539 6.90 -6.88 20.54
CA ASP A 539 7.85 -7.96 20.23
C ASP A 539 8.59 -7.81 18.89
N CYS A 540 8.53 -6.64 18.26
CA CYS A 540 9.33 -6.34 17.08
C CYS A 540 10.78 -6.05 17.45
N VAL A 541 11.71 -6.82 16.90
CA VAL A 541 13.16 -6.72 17.17
C VAL A 541 13.93 -5.99 16.05
N SER A 542 13.32 -5.80 14.88
CA SER A 542 13.85 -4.91 13.83
C SER A 542 12.72 -4.31 13.02
N CYS A 543 12.79 -3.02 12.73
CA CYS A 543 11.73 -2.28 12.06
C CYS A 543 12.25 -1.10 11.24
N ALA A 544 11.38 -0.56 10.39
CA ALA A 544 11.54 0.73 9.73
C ALA A 544 10.40 1.70 10.12
N PRO A 545 10.65 3.02 10.12
CA PRO A 545 9.58 4.00 10.30
C PRO A 545 8.57 3.94 9.14
N PRO A 546 7.32 4.43 9.35
CA PRO A 546 6.30 4.48 8.30
C PRO A 546 6.78 5.30 7.08
N ALA A 547 6.53 4.79 5.88
CA ALA A 547 6.85 5.51 4.64
C ALA A 547 6.05 6.83 4.56
N GLY A 548 6.70 7.92 4.16
CA GLY A 548 6.06 9.23 3.96
C GLY A 548 5.96 10.13 5.20
N GLY A 549 6.32 9.65 6.39
CA GLY A 549 6.40 10.50 7.59
C GLY A 549 5.05 11.02 8.08
N ASP A 550 3.95 10.33 7.76
CA ASP A 550 2.57 10.69 8.14
C ASP A 550 2.10 10.10 9.49
N GLY A 551 3.02 9.52 10.28
CA GLY A 551 2.68 8.74 11.46
C GLY A 551 2.21 7.32 11.09
N GLY A 552 1.76 6.54 12.07
CA GLY A 552 1.29 5.16 11.87
C GLY A 552 2.18 4.11 12.52
N SER A 553 1.94 2.83 12.22
CA SER A 553 2.68 1.72 12.83
C SER A 553 4.03 1.49 12.14
N VAL A 554 5.07 1.15 12.91
CA VAL A 554 6.37 0.77 12.35
C VAL A 554 6.26 -0.47 11.46
N LEU A 555 7.04 -0.50 10.40
CA LEU A 555 7.14 -1.67 9.53
C LEU A 555 8.05 -2.70 10.18
N CYS A 556 7.48 -3.75 10.77
CA CYS A 556 8.28 -4.77 11.46
C CYS A 556 8.89 -5.78 10.47
N TYR A 557 10.21 -5.96 10.52
CA TYR A 557 10.94 -6.93 9.70
C TYR A 557 11.19 -8.26 10.41
N LEU A 558 11.26 -8.23 11.74
CA LEU A 558 11.56 -9.41 12.55
C LEU A 558 10.86 -9.33 13.91
N MET A 559 10.23 -10.43 14.30
CA MET A 559 9.60 -10.62 15.61
C MET A 559 10.50 -11.46 16.52
N LYS A 560 10.39 -11.26 17.84
CA LYS A 560 11.25 -11.88 18.87
C LYS A 560 11.27 -13.42 18.84
N ASP A 561 10.20 -14.07 18.37
CA ASP A 561 10.06 -15.54 18.38
C ASP A 561 10.07 -16.20 17.00
N GLY A 562 10.38 -15.48 15.91
CA GLY A 562 10.46 -16.04 14.55
C GLY A 562 9.15 -16.61 13.98
N ASP A 563 8.12 -16.77 14.81
CA ASP A 563 6.79 -17.18 14.43
C ASP A 563 6.06 -15.97 13.84
N SER A 564 5.97 -15.96 12.51
CA SER A 564 5.06 -15.10 11.75
C SER A 564 3.62 -15.53 12.02
N THR A 565 3.15 -15.41 13.26
CA THR A 565 1.73 -15.32 13.52
C THR A 565 1.35 -13.85 13.41
N ASN A 566 0.89 -13.47 12.23
CA ASN A 566 -0.13 -12.43 12.10
C ASN A 566 -1.38 -12.88 12.89
N LYS A 567 -1.29 -12.82 14.22
CA LYS A 567 -2.38 -13.00 15.19
C LYS A 567 -2.69 -11.69 15.91
N SER A 568 -2.20 -10.57 15.39
CA SER A 568 -2.63 -9.23 15.81
C SER A 568 -3.59 -8.67 14.77
N GLY A 569 -4.77 -9.25 14.77
CA GLY A 569 -5.88 -8.95 13.89
C GLY A 569 -6.94 -9.99 14.17
N LEU A 570 -7.71 -9.79 15.25
CA LEU A 570 -8.91 -10.55 15.54
C LEU A 570 -9.71 -10.66 14.24
N SER A 571 -9.75 -11.86 13.66
CA SER A 571 -10.63 -12.15 12.54
C SER A 571 -12.02 -11.73 12.95
N THR A 572 -12.60 -10.82 12.18
CA THR A 572 -13.99 -10.36 12.30
C THR A 572 -14.99 -11.54 12.18
N GLY A 573 -14.52 -12.77 11.91
CA GLY A 573 -15.28 -14.01 12.00
C GLY A 573 -15.49 -14.58 13.42
N ALA A 574 -14.80 -14.11 14.47
CA ALA A 574 -15.03 -14.59 15.84
C ALA A 574 -16.11 -13.80 16.61
N ILE A 575 -16.47 -12.60 16.13
CA ILE A 575 -17.44 -11.71 16.79
C ILE A 575 -18.89 -12.01 16.37
N ALA A 576 -19.10 -12.90 15.38
CA ALA A 576 -20.42 -13.45 15.04
C ALA A 576 -20.75 -14.79 15.74
N GLY A 577 -19.81 -15.40 16.47
CA GLY A 577 -20.02 -16.70 17.14
C GLY A 577 -20.34 -16.62 18.64
N ILE A 578 -19.92 -15.55 19.32
CA ILE A 578 -20.08 -15.43 20.78
C ILE A 578 -21.50 -14.96 21.15
N SER A 579 -22.21 -14.26 20.26
CA SER A 579 -23.58 -13.80 20.51
C SER A 579 -24.61 -14.94 20.53
N VAL A 580 -24.40 -16.02 19.77
CA VAL A 580 -25.33 -17.17 19.74
C VAL A 580 -25.15 -18.04 20.99
N ALA A 581 -23.92 -18.23 21.46
CA ALA A 581 -23.66 -19.01 22.67
C ALA A 581 -24.26 -18.36 23.92
N VAL A 582 -24.18 -17.03 24.05
CA VAL A 582 -24.78 -16.30 25.17
C VAL A 582 -26.31 -16.33 25.10
N ILE A 583 -26.92 -16.20 23.91
CA ILE A 583 -28.39 -16.28 23.76
C ILE A 583 -28.90 -17.70 24.04
N VAL A 584 -28.20 -18.76 23.62
CA VAL A 584 -28.58 -20.15 23.93
C VAL A 584 -28.43 -20.45 25.42
N VAL A 585 -27.35 -19.96 26.06
CA VAL A 585 -27.14 -20.14 27.50
C VAL A 585 -28.18 -19.37 28.31
N VAL A 586 -28.46 -18.11 27.98
CA VAL A 586 -29.47 -17.29 28.67
C VAL A 586 -30.88 -17.80 28.38
N GLY A 587 -31.19 -18.19 27.14
CA GLY A 587 -32.48 -18.78 26.76
C GLY A 587 -32.73 -20.14 27.43
N GLY A 588 -31.71 -20.98 27.55
CA GLY A 588 -31.76 -22.24 28.30
C GLY A 588 -31.95 -22.02 29.79
N LEU A 589 -31.28 -21.02 30.39
CA LEU A 589 -31.41 -20.68 31.80
C LEU A 589 -32.80 -20.14 32.14
N VAL A 590 -33.35 -19.26 31.29
CA VAL A 590 -34.70 -18.69 31.48
C VAL A 590 -35.77 -19.76 31.25
N GLY A 591 -35.61 -20.65 30.26
CA GLY A 591 -36.52 -21.78 30.04
C GLY A 591 -36.52 -22.78 31.21
N PHE A 592 -35.33 -23.08 31.75
CA PHE A 592 -35.19 -23.95 32.92
C PHE A 592 -35.79 -23.32 34.18
N LEU A 593 -35.61 -22.01 34.38
CA LEU A 593 -36.23 -21.29 35.51
C LEU A 593 -37.76 -21.22 35.40
N CYS A 594 -38.31 -20.97 34.20
CA CYS A 594 -39.77 -21.00 33.99
C CYS A 594 -40.35 -22.40 34.24
N TRP A 595 -39.70 -23.46 33.76
CA TRP A 595 -40.12 -24.83 34.05
C TRP A 595 -40.01 -25.16 35.54
N TRP A 596 -38.92 -24.77 36.19
CA TRP A 596 -38.70 -25.02 37.61
C TRP A 596 -39.74 -24.31 38.49
N PHE A 597 -40.09 -23.06 38.21
CA PHE A 597 -41.07 -22.31 39.01
C PHE A 597 -42.52 -22.68 38.69
N LEU A 598 -42.86 -23.03 37.44
CA LEU A 598 -44.23 -23.38 37.06
C LEU A 598 -44.59 -24.85 37.31
N CYS A 599 -43.62 -25.78 37.18
CA CYS A 599 -43.88 -27.21 37.32
C CYS A 599 -43.50 -27.80 38.68
N ARG A 600 -42.70 -27.12 39.51
CA ARG A 600 -42.35 -27.60 40.86
C ARG A 600 -43.34 -27.15 41.94
N GLY A 601 -44.30 -26.28 41.63
CA GLY A 601 -45.38 -25.87 42.53
C GLY A 601 -46.57 -26.85 42.60
N LYS A 602 -46.45 -28.05 42.02
CA LYS A 602 -47.51 -29.06 42.04
C LYS A 602 -46.93 -30.46 42.23
N ALA A 603 -46.17 -30.61 43.31
CA ALA A 603 -45.92 -31.88 43.98
C ALA A 603 -46.26 -31.70 45.46
#